data_AF-A0A1G2FA01-F1
#
_entry.id   AF-A0A1G2FA01-F1
#
_cell.length_a   1.000
_cell.length_b   1.000
_cell.length_c   1.000
_cell.angle_alpha   90.00
_cell.angle_beta   90.00
_cell.angle_gamma   90.00
#
_symmetry.space_group_name_H-M   'P 1'
#
loop_
_entity.id
_entity.type
_entity.pdbx_description
1 polymer ?
#
loop_
_entity_poly.entity_id
_entity_poly.type
_entity_poly.pdbx_seq_one_letter_code
_entity_poly.pdbx_strand_id
1 'polypeptide(L)'
;MTQNSDVLRKNILIELGLQDLSEDRKIDLLSKMSDLIQKRVLLRVIKSLGVEDKQEFDRLIGTENEKAIFKFLISKVPNIEEITDEEVIAFKEEVVEKVKSLNL
;
A
#
# COMPACT_ATOMS: atom_id res chain seq x y z
N MET A 1 20.74 -0.66 6.59
CA MET A 1 19.37 -1.22 6.66
C MET A 1 18.51 -0.55 7.74
N THR A 2 18.88 0.62 8.27
CA THR A 2 18.18 1.26 9.41
C THR A 2 17.15 2.32 9.00
N GLN A 3 17.28 2.93 7.82
CA GLN A 3 16.50 4.13 7.45
C GLN A 3 15.02 3.83 7.08
N ASN A 4 14.73 2.66 6.48
CA ASN A 4 13.38 2.29 6.05
C ASN A 4 12.44 1.95 7.22
N SER A 5 12.98 1.33 8.28
CA SER A 5 12.22 1.00 9.50
C SER A 5 11.68 2.25 10.21
N ASP A 6 12.43 3.35 10.17
CA ASP A 6 12.05 4.58 10.86
C ASP A 6 10.85 5.26 10.18
N VAL A 7 10.82 5.29 8.84
CA VAL A 7 9.69 5.86 8.07
C VAL A 7 8.40 5.05 8.26
N LEU A 8 8.50 3.72 8.33
CA LEU A 8 7.34 2.85 8.58
C LEU A 8 6.68 3.15 9.92
N ARG A 9 7.47 3.43 10.97
CA ARG A 9 6.98 3.70 12.33
C ARG A 9 6.40 5.10 12.53
N LYS A 10 6.73 6.06 11.66
CA LYS A 10 6.22 7.42 11.77
C LYS A 10 4.70 7.49 11.59
N ASN A 11 4.04 8.27 12.44
CA ASN A 11 2.63 8.59 12.29
C ASN A 11 2.46 9.68 11.24
N ILE A 12 1.90 9.32 10.09
CA ILE A 12 1.71 10.24 8.96
C ILE A 12 0.82 11.43 9.30
N LEU A 13 -0.14 11.29 10.22
CA LEU A 13 -0.99 12.41 10.62
C LEU A 13 -0.20 13.47 11.38
N ILE A 14 0.77 13.07 12.21
CA ILE A 14 1.65 14.00 12.93
C ILE A 14 2.61 14.69 11.95
N GLU A 15 3.22 13.93 11.03
CA GLU A 15 4.14 14.50 10.03
C GLU A 15 3.46 15.53 9.11
N LEU A 16 2.14 15.41 8.93
CA LEU A 16 1.33 16.34 8.13
C LEU A 16 0.63 17.43 8.96
N GLY A 17 0.79 17.46 10.28
CA GLY A 17 0.11 18.44 11.14
C GLY A 17 -1.41 18.25 11.25
N LEU A 18 -1.90 17.02 11.05
CA LEU A 18 -3.32 16.67 11.00
C LEU A 18 -3.84 15.99 12.29
N GLN A 19 -3.06 16.01 13.37
CA GLN A 19 -3.43 15.37 14.65
C GLN A 19 -4.67 15.98 15.32
N ASP A 20 -5.03 17.22 14.98
CA ASP A 20 -6.17 17.95 15.58
C ASP A 20 -7.50 17.70 14.85
N LEU A 21 -7.49 16.88 13.79
CA LEU A 21 -8.72 16.44 13.13
C LEU A 21 -9.60 15.63 14.09
N SER A 22 -10.91 15.65 13.87
CA SER A 22 -11.83 14.73 14.57
C SER A 22 -11.48 13.27 14.24
N GLU A 23 -11.77 12.36 15.16
CA GLU A 23 -11.45 10.93 14.99
C GLU A 23 -12.07 10.35 13.70
N ASP A 24 -13.32 10.68 13.39
CA ASP A 24 -13.97 10.25 12.14
C ASP A 24 -13.20 10.69 10.89
N ARG A 25 -12.64 11.92 10.90
CA ARG A 25 -11.85 12.44 9.78
C ARG A 25 -10.47 11.78 9.70
N LYS A 26 -9.85 11.47 10.84
CA LYS A 26 -8.60 10.70 10.87
C LYS A 26 -8.81 9.31 10.27
N ILE A 27 -9.90 8.63 10.65
CA ILE A 27 -10.25 7.30 10.15
C ILE A 27 -10.50 7.34 8.65
N ASP A 28 -11.33 8.27 8.15
CA ASP A 28 -11.61 8.41 6.71
C ASP A 28 -10.33 8.67 5.91
N LEU A 29 -9.45 9.55 6.40
CA LEU A 29 -8.18 9.84 5.73
C LEU A 29 -7.26 8.62 5.72
N LEU A 30 -7.08 7.95 6.86
CA LEU A 30 -6.25 6.74 6.96
C LEU A 30 -6.80 5.61 6.08
N SER A 31 -8.13 5.48 5.97
CA SER A 31 -8.78 4.52 5.07
C SER A 31 -8.41 4.81 3.61
N LYS A 32 -8.55 6.05 3.15
CA LYS A 32 -8.19 6.45 1.77
C LYS A 32 -6.71 6.25 1.47
N MET A 33 -5.83 6.56 2.43
CA MET A 33 -4.39 6.32 2.30
C MET A 33 -4.09 4.83 2.17
N SER A 34 -4.70 4.02 3.03
CA SER A 34 -4.54 2.55 3.03
C SER A 34 -5.04 1.93 1.73
N ASP A 35 -6.20 2.36 1.23
CA ASP A 35 -6.77 1.87 -0.04
C ASP A 35 -5.85 2.14 -1.22
N LEU A 36 -5.23 3.32 -1.26
CA LEU A 36 -4.30 3.68 -2.32
C LEU A 36 -3.03 2.84 -2.26
N ILE A 37 -2.46 2.65 -1.07
CA ILE A 37 -1.29 1.78 -0.86
C ILE A 37 -1.62 0.34 -1.29
N GLN A 38 -2.74 -0.22 -0.85
CA GLN A 38 -3.16 -1.58 -1.23
C GLN A 38 -3.29 -1.75 -2.75
N LYS A 39 -3.87 -0.75 -3.45
CA LYS A 39 -3.97 -0.76 -4.92
C LYS A 39 -2.58 -0.76 -5.57
N ARG A 40 -1.63 0.01 -5.05
CA ARG A 40 -0.25 0.05 -5.58
C ARG A 40 0.48 -1.27 -5.34
N VAL A 41 0.35 -1.85 -4.15
CA VAL A 41 0.88 -3.18 -3.82
C VAL A 41 0.33 -4.22 -4.79
N LEU A 42 -1.00 -4.27 -4.96
CA LEU A 42 -1.65 -5.21 -5.88
C LEU A 42 -1.11 -5.07 -7.31
N LEU A 43 -0.94 -3.84 -7.82
CA LEU A 43 -0.38 -3.62 -9.15
C LEU A 43 1.06 -4.13 -9.28
N ARG A 44 1.89 -3.97 -8.25
CA ARG A 44 3.27 -4.48 -8.25
C ARG A 44 3.34 -6.00 -8.16
N VAL A 45 2.49 -6.59 -7.31
CA VAL A 45 2.31 -8.03 -7.20
C VAL A 45 1.88 -8.62 -8.53
N ILE A 46 0.86 -8.06 -9.20
CA ILE A 46 0.43 -8.53 -10.52
C ILE A 46 1.57 -8.38 -11.56
N LYS A 47 2.34 -7.30 -11.51
CA LYS A 47 3.47 -7.09 -12.43
C LYS A 47 4.59 -8.11 -12.24
N SER A 48 4.85 -8.56 -11.01
CA SER A 48 5.88 -9.55 -10.69
C SER A 48 5.49 -10.99 -11.06
N LEU A 49 4.20 -11.24 -11.30
CA LEU A 49 3.74 -12.55 -11.81
C LEU A 49 4.33 -12.85 -13.20
N GLY A 50 4.74 -14.10 -13.38
CA GLY A 50 5.06 -14.66 -14.68
C GLY A 50 3.84 -14.70 -15.62
N VAL A 51 4.08 -14.96 -16.91
CA VAL A 51 3.00 -14.98 -17.91
C VAL A 51 1.94 -16.04 -17.59
N GLU A 52 2.37 -17.24 -17.18
CA GLU A 52 1.46 -18.33 -16.80
C GLU A 52 0.66 -17.99 -15.53
N ASP A 53 1.32 -17.39 -14.54
CA ASP A 53 0.67 -16.99 -13.28
C ASP A 53 -0.35 -15.86 -13.48
N LYS A 54 -0.13 -14.97 -14.45
CA LYS A 54 -1.12 -13.93 -14.83
C LYS A 54 -2.38 -14.54 -15.42
N GLN A 55 -2.24 -15.56 -16.27
CA GLN A 55 -3.41 -16.27 -16.82
C GLN A 55 -4.22 -16.98 -15.74
N GLU A 56 -3.53 -17.59 -14.76
CA GLU A 56 -4.21 -18.22 -13.63
C GLU A 56 -4.84 -17.18 -12.70
N PHE A 57 -4.17 -16.06 -12.46
CA PHE A 57 -4.76 -14.92 -11.76
C PHE A 57 -6.05 -14.45 -12.44
N ASP A 58 -6.05 -14.23 -13.76
CA ASP A 58 -7.22 -13.81 -14.54
C ASP A 58 -8.41 -14.79 -14.42
N ARG A 59 -8.13 -16.09 -14.29
CA ARG A 59 -9.18 -17.09 -14.01
C ARG A 59 -9.72 -16.96 -12.59
N LEU A 60 -8.85 -16.76 -11.61
CA LEU A 60 -9.22 -16.67 -10.19
C LEU A 60 -10.05 -15.42 -9.90
N ILE A 61 -9.72 -14.26 -10.47
CA ILE A 61 -10.54 -13.04 -10.30
C ILE A 61 -11.95 -13.19 -10.88
N GLY A 62 -12.15 -14.06 -11.89
CA GLY A 62 -13.50 -14.39 -12.39
C GLY A 62 -14.37 -15.24 -11.45
N THR A 63 -13.81 -15.76 -10.35
CA THR A 63 -14.53 -16.60 -9.38
C THR A 63 -15.06 -15.86 -8.16
N GLU A 64 -14.72 -14.57 -8.01
CA GLU A 64 -15.04 -13.73 -6.83
C GLU A 64 -14.59 -14.32 -5.47
N ASN A 65 -13.70 -15.32 -5.47
CA ASN A 65 -13.17 -15.93 -4.25
C ASN A 65 -11.91 -15.21 -3.78
N GLU A 66 -12.11 -14.12 -3.03
CA GLU A 66 -11.04 -13.27 -2.50
C GLU A 66 -9.98 -14.07 -1.71
N LYS A 67 -10.38 -15.06 -0.93
CA LYS A 67 -9.45 -15.89 -0.15
C LYS A 67 -8.54 -16.73 -1.06
N ALA A 68 -9.10 -17.29 -2.15
CA ALA A 68 -8.33 -18.06 -3.11
C ALA A 68 -7.33 -17.16 -3.86
N ILE A 69 -7.77 -15.98 -4.28
CA ILE A 69 -6.93 -14.97 -4.95
C ILE A 69 -5.77 -14.57 -4.04
N PHE A 70 -6.06 -14.24 -2.78
CA PHE A 70 -5.02 -13.83 -1.82
C PHE A 70 -4.00 -14.93 -1.56
N LYS A 71 -4.46 -16.18 -1.34
CA LYS A 71 -3.58 -17.33 -1.14
C LYS A 71 -2.69 -17.59 -2.36
N PHE A 72 -3.24 -17.45 -3.56
CA PHE A 72 -2.48 -17.58 -4.80
C PHE A 72 -1.38 -16.52 -4.89
N LEU A 73 -1.71 -15.24 -4.68
CA LEU A 73 -0.75 -14.14 -4.76
C LEU A 73 0.40 -14.30 -3.76
N ILE A 74 0.10 -14.66 -2.50
CA ILE A 74 1.14 -14.94 -1.49
C ILE A 74 2.04 -16.10 -1.93
N SER A 75 1.48 -17.16 -2.51
CA SER A 75 2.28 -18.32 -2.95
C SER A 75 3.22 -18.00 -4.11
N LYS A 76 2.89 -16.99 -4.93
CA LYS A 76 3.65 -16.60 -6.13
C LYS A 76 4.58 -15.43 -5.91
N VAL A 77 4.30 -14.56 -4.93
CA VAL A 77 5.08 -13.37 -4.64
C VAL A 77 5.56 -13.43 -3.19
N PRO A 78 6.65 -14.16 -2.92
CA PRO A 78 7.14 -14.38 -1.55
C PRO A 78 7.64 -13.09 -0.87
N ASN A 79 7.96 -12.05 -1.65
CA ASN A 79 8.38 -10.75 -1.15
C ASN A 79 7.23 -9.72 -1.07
N ILE A 80 5.98 -10.18 -0.96
CA ILE A 80 4.81 -9.28 -0.86
C ILE A 80 4.87 -8.33 0.35
N GLU A 81 5.46 -8.78 1.47
CA GLU A 81 5.66 -7.94 2.66
C GLU A 81 6.66 -6.80 2.37
N GLU A 82 7.78 -7.11 1.71
CA GLU A 82 8.77 -6.11 1.29
C GLU A 82 8.16 -5.09 0.30
N ILE A 83 7.38 -5.56 -0.68
CA ILE A 83 6.64 -4.69 -1.60
C ILE A 83 5.68 -3.78 -0.82
N THR A 84 5.02 -4.31 0.21
CA THR A 84 4.10 -3.51 1.04
C THR A 84 4.83 -2.42 1.80
N ASP A 85 5.94 -2.76 2.46
CA ASP A 85 6.78 -1.80 3.17
C ASP A 85 7.30 -0.70 2.24
N GLU A 86 7.79 -1.06 1.06
CA GLU A 86 8.24 -0.10 0.05
C GLU A 86 7.12 0.84 -0.40
N GLU A 87 5.91 0.33 -0.66
CA GLU A 87 4.77 1.17 -1.06
C GLU A 87 4.31 2.11 0.06
N VAL A 88 4.36 1.66 1.33
CA VAL A 88 4.07 2.51 2.48
C VAL A 88 5.09 3.64 2.59
N ILE A 89 6.39 3.33 2.47
CA ILE A 89 7.47 4.33 2.54
C ILE A 89 7.32 5.34 1.40
N ALA A 90 7.23 4.85 0.17
CA ALA A 90 7.10 5.69 -1.02
C ALA A 90 5.87 6.60 -0.93
N PHE A 91 4.74 6.07 -0.44
CA PHE A 91 3.53 6.88 -0.24
C PHE A 91 3.72 7.98 0.80
N LYS A 92 4.29 7.65 1.98
CA LYS A 92 4.50 8.64 3.04
C LYS A 92 5.42 9.77 2.57
N GLU A 93 6.50 9.42 1.88
CA GLU A 93 7.44 10.41 1.32
C GLU A 93 6.76 11.28 0.25
N GLU A 94 6.02 10.68 -0.69
CA GLU A 94 5.28 11.39 -1.74
C GLU A 94 4.30 12.41 -1.15
N VAL A 95 3.49 12.01 -0.17
CA VAL A 95 2.49 12.90 0.41
C VAL A 95 3.14 14.04 1.21
N VAL A 96 4.18 13.75 1.99
CA VAL A 96 4.92 14.76 2.74
C VAL A 96 5.56 15.78 1.80
N GLU A 97 6.24 15.32 0.75
CA GLU A 97 6.83 16.21 -0.27
C GLU A 97 5.75 17.02 -1.00
N LYS A 98 4.62 16.40 -1.33
CA LYS A 98 3.52 17.10 -1.99
C LYS A 98 2.94 18.19 -1.11
N VAL A 99 2.73 17.94 0.18
CA VAL A 99 2.23 18.97 1.11
C VAL A 99 3.24 20.11 1.27
N LYS A 100 4.54 19.82 1.42
CA LYS A 100 5.59 20.86 1.45
C LYS A 100 5.58 21.73 0.18
N SER A 101 5.36 21.13 -0.99
CA SER A 101 5.34 21.84 -2.26
C SER A 101 4.14 22.79 -2.42
N LEU A 102 3.10 22.68 -1.58
CA LEU A 102 1.91 23.51 -1.63
C LEU A 102 2.07 24.88 -0.95
N ASN A 103 3.23 25.21 -0.37
CA ASN A 103 3.47 26.47 0.37
C ASN A 103 2.36 26.81 1.40
N LEU A 104 1.87 25.79 2.11
CA LEU A 104 0.97 25.96 3.25
C LEU A 104 1.75 26.20 4.54
#